data_AF-A0A934PM18-F1
#
_entry.id   AF-A0A934PM18-F1
#
_cell.length_a   1.000
_cell.length_b   1.000
_cell.length_c   1.000
_cell.angle_alpha   90.00
_cell.angle_beta   90.00
_cell.angle_gamma   90.00
#
_symmetry.space_group_name_H-M   'P 1'
#
loop_
_entity.id
_entity.type
_entity.pdbx_description
1 polymer ?
#
loop_
_entity_poly.entity_id
_entity_poly.type
_entity_poly.pdbx_seq_one_letter_code
_entity_poly.pdbx_strand_id
1 'polypeptide(L)'
;MNKTLLFLLFIFSGYLHAQGVEWKTNINDAIVLSSKTRKPMLILFTANNLDRELQSQVFNTYDFTDWAKKEVILVRLDLSDSALDEQTKEDNMKLKNAFGVNQIPTVCYTKANFRNNKTTFQFMGKVIYDHKGLRSWMNQSENVLNHEEITD
;
A
#
# COMPACT_ATOMS: atom_id res chain seq x y z
N MET A 1 -52.85 28.79 -15.75
CA MET A 1 -51.84 29.60 -15.04
C MET A 1 -51.31 28.77 -13.89
N ASN A 2 -50.30 27.96 -14.15
CA ASN A 2 -49.71 27.01 -13.21
C ASN A 2 -48.20 27.29 -13.18
N LYS A 3 -47.81 28.05 -12.16
CA LYS A 3 -46.43 28.42 -11.85
C LYS A 3 -45.95 27.52 -10.71
N THR A 4 -45.22 26.45 -11.00
CA THR A 4 -44.18 25.97 -10.07
C THR A 4 -43.21 25.08 -10.83
N LEU A 5 -42.08 25.65 -11.25
CA LEU A 5 -40.93 24.91 -11.73
C LEU A 5 -40.01 24.71 -10.53
N LEU A 6 -40.09 23.54 -9.90
CA LEU A 6 -39.24 23.16 -8.77
C LEU A 6 -37.92 22.61 -9.35
N PHE A 7 -36.88 23.46 -9.43
CA PHE A 7 -35.52 23.00 -9.69
C PHE A 7 -35.01 22.26 -8.45
N LEU A 8 -34.96 20.94 -8.52
CA LEU A 8 -34.30 20.11 -7.51
C LEU A 8 -32.78 20.32 -7.66
N LEU A 9 -32.22 21.27 -6.90
CA LEU A 9 -30.78 21.38 -6.73
C LEU A 9 -30.34 20.15 -5.92
N PHE A 10 -29.93 19.10 -6.62
CA PHE A 10 -29.21 17.99 -6.00
C PHE A 10 -27.84 18.54 -5.60
N ILE A 11 -27.75 19.07 -4.38
CA ILE A 11 -26.47 19.35 -3.74
C ILE A 11 -25.84 17.99 -3.49
N PHE A 12 -25.18 17.45 -4.52
CA PHE A 12 -24.20 16.41 -4.36
C PHE A 12 -23.04 17.07 -3.61
N SER A 13 -23.16 17.12 -2.28
CA SER A 13 -22.03 17.32 -1.40
C SER A 13 -21.12 16.12 -1.61
N GLY A 14 -20.31 16.17 -2.67
CA GLY A 14 -19.18 15.30 -2.81
C GLY A 14 -18.33 15.55 -1.57
N TYR A 15 -18.31 14.59 -0.67
CA TYR A 15 -17.31 14.54 0.37
C TYR A 15 -15.98 14.58 -0.36
N LEU A 16 -15.33 15.75 -0.36
CA LEU A 16 -13.91 15.88 -0.63
C LEU A 16 -13.22 15.09 0.49
N HIS A 17 -13.16 13.78 0.30
CA HIS A 17 -12.34 12.91 1.13
C HIS A 17 -10.92 13.46 0.99
N ALA A 18 -10.31 13.77 2.13
CA ALA A 18 -8.98 14.36 2.18
C ALA A 18 -8.05 13.66 1.19
N GLN A 19 -7.27 14.43 0.42
CA GLN A 19 -6.47 13.97 -0.72
C GLN A 19 -5.29 13.03 -0.34
N GLY A 20 -5.37 12.30 0.77
CA GLY A 20 -4.39 11.29 1.17
C GLY A 20 -4.56 9.98 0.39
N VAL A 21 -3.59 9.09 0.59
CA VAL A 21 -3.65 7.69 0.19
C VAL A 21 -4.18 6.85 1.35
N GLU A 22 -4.98 5.82 1.03
CA GLU A 22 -5.49 4.89 2.03
C GLU A 22 -4.45 3.81 2.31
N TRP A 23 -3.99 3.71 3.56
CA TRP A 23 -3.14 2.63 4.03
C TRP A 23 -4.00 1.52 4.62
N LYS A 24 -3.92 0.33 4.04
CA LYS A 24 -4.59 -0.85 4.58
C LYS A 24 -3.74 -1.46 5.69
N THR A 25 -4.37 -1.84 6.79
CA THR A 25 -3.71 -2.56 7.91
C THR A 25 -3.94 -4.07 7.85
N ASN A 26 -4.88 -4.51 7.00
CA ASN A 26 -5.15 -5.92 6.70
C ASN A 26 -4.76 -6.20 5.24
N ILE A 27 -3.95 -7.24 5.01
CA ILE A 27 -3.48 -7.60 3.68
C ILE A 27 -4.57 -8.23 2.80
N ASN A 28 -5.62 -8.83 3.37
CA ASN A 28 -6.64 -9.56 2.61
C ASN A 28 -7.40 -8.64 1.66
N ASP A 29 -7.78 -7.46 2.13
CA ASP A 29 -8.44 -6.43 1.30
C ASP A 29 -7.51 -5.95 0.17
N ALA A 30 -6.21 -5.83 0.48
CA ALA A 30 -5.21 -5.43 -0.49
C ALA A 30 -4.97 -6.51 -1.56
N ILE A 31 -4.97 -7.80 -1.19
CA ILE A 31 -4.86 -8.93 -2.11
C ILE A 31 -6.03 -8.94 -3.10
N VAL A 32 -7.26 -8.80 -2.59
CA VAL A 32 -8.46 -8.78 -3.44
C VAL A 32 -8.40 -7.59 -4.40
N LEU A 33 -8.02 -6.41 -3.90
CA LEU A 33 -7.90 -5.21 -4.72
C LEU A 33 -6.77 -5.33 -5.75
N SER A 34 -5.62 -5.90 -5.37
CA SER A 34 -4.47 -6.14 -6.24
C SER A 34 -4.83 -7.09 -7.37
N SER A 35 -5.47 -8.21 -7.05
CA SER A 35 -5.93 -9.18 -8.03
C SER A 35 -6.96 -8.57 -9.00
N LYS A 36 -7.91 -7.76 -8.49
CA LYS A 36 -8.96 -7.13 -9.30
C LYS A 36 -8.41 -6.03 -10.23
N THR A 37 -7.52 -5.19 -9.72
CA THR A 37 -7.00 -4.02 -10.44
C THR A 37 -5.71 -4.30 -11.21
N ARG A 38 -5.08 -5.47 -10.96
CA ARG A 38 -3.75 -5.83 -11.42
C ARG A 38 -2.64 -4.87 -10.95
N LYS A 39 -2.93 -4.04 -9.94
CA LYS A 39 -1.94 -3.16 -9.34
C LYS A 39 -1.09 -3.92 -8.31
N PRO A 40 0.24 -3.71 -8.30
CA PRO A 40 1.10 -4.23 -7.24
C PRO A 40 0.73 -3.62 -5.88
N MET A 41 1.06 -4.35 -4.81
CA MET A 41 1.00 -3.89 -3.45
C MET A 41 2.38 -3.41 -3.01
N LEU A 42 2.40 -2.29 -2.30
CA LEU A 42 3.52 -1.80 -1.53
C LEU A 42 3.24 -2.15 -0.07
N ILE A 43 3.93 -3.16 0.45
CA ILE A 43 3.76 -3.65 1.82
C ILE A 43 4.90 -3.12 2.67
N LEU A 44 4.60 -2.21 3.59
CA LEU A 44 5.51 -1.73 4.61
C LEU A 44 5.44 -2.65 5.84
N PHE A 45 6.55 -3.34 6.13
CA PHE A 45 6.76 -4.01 7.41
C PHE A 45 7.47 -3.07 8.37
N THR A 46 6.87 -2.81 9.54
CA THR A 46 7.39 -1.87 10.56
C THR A 46 7.04 -2.32 11.98
N ALA A 47 7.51 -1.59 13.00
CA ALA A 47 7.17 -1.74 14.41
C ALA A 47 7.49 -0.44 15.17
N ASN A 48 6.80 -0.15 16.27
CA ASN A 48 7.12 0.87 17.28
C ASN A 48 7.49 2.25 16.73
N ASN A 49 6.84 2.70 15.64
CA ASN A 49 7.14 3.95 14.94
C ASN A 49 8.53 4.02 14.26
N LEU A 50 9.19 2.88 14.00
CA LEU A 50 10.45 2.84 13.25
C LEU A 50 10.34 3.43 11.84
N ASP A 51 9.13 3.51 11.28
CA ASP A 51 8.84 4.16 10.00
C ASP A 51 8.63 5.67 10.08
N ARG A 52 8.74 6.34 11.25
CA ARG A 52 8.43 7.78 11.40
C ARG A 52 9.17 8.68 10.41
N GLU A 53 10.45 8.42 10.18
CA GLU A 53 11.25 9.22 9.25
C GLU A 53 10.87 8.94 7.79
N LEU A 54 10.64 7.67 7.45
CA LEU A 54 10.15 7.29 6.12
C LEU A 54 8.76 7.91 5.84
N GLN A 55 7.88 7.94 6.84
CA GLN A 55 6.60 8.63 6.75
C GLN A 55 6.77 10.12 6.47
N SER A 56 7.61 10.82 7.25
CA SER A 56 7.77 12.27 7.11
C SER A 56 8.50 12.68 5.83
N GLN A 57 9.52 11.94 5.41
CA GLN A 57 10.34 12.28 4.25
C GLN A 57 9.80 11.75 2.93
N VAL A 58 8.96 10.71 2.96
CA VAL A 58 8.47 10.04 1.75
C VAL A 58 6.95 9.98 1.75
N PHE A 59 6.34 9.21 2.65
CA PHE A 59 4.93 8.82 2.51
C PHE A 59 3.92 9.95 2.72
N ASN A 60 4.30 10.99 3.46
CA ASN A 60 3.46 12.18 3.67
C ASN A 60 3.69 13.27 2.61
N THR A 61 4.55 13.02 1.62
CA THR A 61 4.79 13.98 0.53
C THR A 61 3.68 13.91 -0.52
N TYR A 62 3.45 15.03 -1.20
CA TYR A 62 2.50 15.09 -2.31
C TYR A 62 2.90 14.17 -3.46
N ASP A 63 4.18 14.19 -3.83
CA ASP A 63 4.71 13.38 -4.94
C ASP A 63 4.50 11.89 -4.71
N PHE A 64 4.78 11.37 -3.51
CA PHE A 64 4.48 9.98 -3.17
C PHE A 64 2.99 9.70 -3.21
N THR A 65 2.17 10.60 -2.67
CA THR A 65 0.71 10.43 -2.63
C THR A 65 0.11 10.35 -4.04
N ASP A 66 0.54 11.22 -4.96
CA ASP A 66 0.09 11.21 -6.35
C ASP A 66 0.55 9.96 -7.10
N TRP A 67 1.81 9.57 -6.91
CA TRP A 67 2.38 8.35 -7.46
C TRP A 67 1.67 7.09 -6.96
N ALA A 68 1.49 6.96 -5.65
CA ALA A 68 0.94 5.76 -5.04
C ALA A 68 -0.50 5.50 -5.50
N LYS A 69 -1.32 6.55 -5.71
CA LYS A 69 -2.67 6.42 -6.29
C LYS A 69 -2.67 5.73 -7.66
N LYS A 70 -1.61 5.94 -8.44
CA LYS A 70 -1.46 5.42 -9.80
C LYS A 70 -0.87 4.02 -9.77
N GLU A 71 0.21 3.83 -9.03
CA GLU A 71 1.06 2.65 -9.17
C GLU A 71 0.74 1.50 -8.21
N VAL A 72 0.33 1.78 -6.98
CA VAL A 72 0.34 0.75 -5.92
C VAL A 72 -0.90 0.76 -5.01
N ILE A 73 -1.11 -0.38 -4.36
CA ILE A 73 -2.02 -0.50 -3.22
C ILE A 73 -1.16 -0.51 -1.95
N LEU A 74 -1.42 0.42 -1.05
CA LEU A 74 -0.60 0.60 0.15
C LEU A 74 -1.08 -0.30 1.29
N VAL A 75 -0.14 -1.02 1.89
CA VAL A 75 -0.36 -1.87 3.06
C VAL A 75 0.70 -1.54 4.11
N ARG A 76 0.27 -1.25 5.35
CA ARG A 76 1.16 -1.05 6.50
C ARG A 76 0.90 -2.16 7.51
N LEU A 77 1.88 -3.05 7.66
CA LEU A 77 1.87 -4.13 8.64
C LEU A 77 2.78 -3.74 9.81
N ASP A 78 2.17 -3.22 10.87
CA ASP A 78 2.85 -2.88 12.12
C ASP A 78 2.87 -4.11 13.03
N LEU A 79 4.05 -4.72 13.15
CA LEU A 79 4.25 -5.98 13.88
C LEU A 79 4.22 -5.80 15.40
N SER A 80 4.15 -4.56 15.87
CA SER A 80 4.01 -4.22 17.29
C SER A 80 2.61 -3.74 17.67
N ASP A 81 1.68 -3.66 16.72
CA ASP A 81 0.33 -3.14 16.98
C ASP A 81 -0.40 -4.06 17.97
N SER A 82 -0.63 -3.53 19.17
CA SER A 82 -1.28 -4.25 20.26
C SER A 82 -2.77 -4.45 20.03
N ALA A 83 -3.40 -3.67 19.14
CA ALA A 83 -4.82 -3.76 18.81
C ALA A 83 -5.15 -4.95 17.89
N LEU A 84 -4.16 -5.53 17.21
CA LEU A 84 -4.36 -6.72 16.37
C LEU A 84 -4.57 -7.97 17.21
N ASP A 85 -5.46 -8.85 16.75
CA ASP A 85 -5.62 -10.19 17.32
C ASP A 85 -4.38 -11.07 17.06
N GLU A 86 -4.28 -12.17 17.82
CA GLU A 86 -3.11 -13.06 17.80
C GLU A 86 -2.93 -13.74 16.43
N GLN A 87 -4.03 -14.12 15.78
CA GLN A 87 -3.99 -14.75 14.45
C GLN A 87 -3.42 -13.79 13.40
N THR A 88 -3.87 -12.53 13.40
CA THR A 88 -3.40 -11.49 12.48
C THR A 88 -1.93 -11.17 12.71
N LYS A 89 -1.48 -11.14 13.99
CA LYS A 89 -0.06 -10.98 14.32
C LYS A 89 0.77 -12.14 13.77
N GLU A 90 0.31 -13.38 13.95
CA GLU A 90 0.99 -14.56 13.45
C GLU A 90 1.07 -14.54 11.91
N ASP A 91 -0.02 -14.18 11.23
CA ASP A 91 -0.07 -14.09 9.77
C ASP A 91 0.84 -12.98 9.23
N ASN A 92 0.88 -11.81 9.88
CA ASN A 92 1.81 -10.74 9.54
C ASN A 92 3.28 -11.17 9.70
N MET A 93 3.58 -11.96 10.74
CA MET A 93 4.91 -12.55 10.94
C MET A 93 5.27 -13.60 9.88
N LYS A 94 4.31 -14.46 9.50
CA LYS A 94 4.48 -15.41 8.39
C LYS A 94 4.76 -14.69 7.08
N LEU A 95 4.03 -13.60 6.79
CA LEU A 95 4.25 -12.77 5.61
C LEU A 95 5.64 -12.13 5.60
N LYS A 96 6.05 -11.52 6.72
CA LYS A 96 7.40 -10.95 6.87
C LYS A 96 8.47 -11.99 6.51
N ASN A 97 8.33 -13.21 7.03
CA ASN A 97 9.28 -14.29 6.77
C ASN A 97 9.21 -14.79 5.33
N ALA A 98 8.01 -14.94 4.75
CA ALA A 98 7.80 -15.37 3.37
C ALA A 98 8.39 -14.39 2.35
N PHE A 99 8.35 -13.08 2.64
CA PHE A 99 9.02 -12.05 1.83
C PHE A 99 10.52 -11.88 2.16
N GLY A 100 11.07 -12.67 3.09
CA GLY A 100 12.48 -12.63 3.49
C GLY A 100 12.88 -11.28 4.09
N VAL A 101 11.98 -10.65 4.86
CA VAL A 101 12.24 -9.38 5.53
C VAL A 101 12.95 -9.66 6.85
N ASN A 102 14.24 -9.36 6.92
CA ASN A 102 15.08 -9.59 8.11
C ASN A 102 15.31 -8.33 8.95
N GLN A 103 15.14 -7.15 8.35
CA GLN A 103 15.27 -5.84 8.98
C GLN A 103 14.01 -5.03 8.72
N ILE A 104 13.67 -4.11 9.63
CA ILE A 104 12.54 -3.20 9.50
C ILE A 104 12.99 -1.76 9.85
N PRO A 105 12.39 -0.71 9.27
CA PRO A 105 11.31 -0.77 8.29
C PRO A 105 11.80 -1.27 6.92
N THR A 106 10.98 -2.04 6.22
CA THR A 106 11.26 -2.50 4.86
C THR A 106 9.98 -2.52 4.04
N VAL A 107 10.08 -2.05 2.81
CA VAL A 107 9.00 -2.06 1.83
C VAL A 107 9.20 -3.25 0.89
N CYS A 108 8.16 -4.04 0.68
CA CYS A 108 8.10 -5.09 -0.33
C CYS A 108 7.10 -4.74 -1.41
N TYR A 109 7.45 -5.05 -2.66
CA TYR A 109 6.57 -4.95 -3.81
C TYR A 109 6.13 -6.34 -4.24
N THR A 110 4.83 -6.54 -4.38
CA THR A 110 4.27 -7.84 -4.76
C THR A 110 2.97 -7.69 -5.52
N LYS A 111 2.75 -8.51 -6.55
CA LYS A 111 1.42 -8.67 -7.15
C LYS A 111 0.75 -9.87 -6.53
N ALA A 112 -0.51 -9.71 -6.12
CA ALA A 112 -1.31 -10.85 -5.68
C ALA A 112 -2.25 -11.30 -6.79
N ASN A 113 -2.39 -12.62 -6.93
CA ASN A 113 -3.41 -13.24 -7.74
C ASN A 113 -4.26 -14.13 -6.83
N PHE A 114 -5.56 -13.85 -6.83
CA PHE A 114 -6.55 -14.60 -6.07
C PHE A 114 -7.45 -15.36 -7.03
N ARG A 115 -7.28 -16.69 -7.08
CA ARG A 115 -8.08 -17.61 -7.92
C ARG A 115 -8.38 -18.88 -7.14
N ASN A 116 -9.59 -19.41 -7.31
CA ASN A 116 -10.04 -20.66 -6.69
C ASN A 116 -9.80 -20.69 -5.16
N ASN A 117 -10.11 -19.58 -4.48
CA ASN A 117 -9.91 -19.41 -3.03
C ASN A 117 -8.45 -19.56 -2.56
N LYS A 118 -7.48 -19.41 -3.47
CA LYS A 118 -6.05 -19.47 -3.19
C LYS A 118 -5.38 -18.16 -3.60
N THR A 119 -4.58 -17.62 -2.69
CA THR A 119 -3.70 -16.48 -2.95
C THR A 119 -2.34 -16.97 -3.42
N THR A 120 -1.82 -16.33 -4.46
CA THR A 120 -0.44 -16.47 -4.92
C THR A 120 0.19 -15.08 -4.99
N PHE A 121 1.44 -14.97 -4.56
CA PHE A 121 2.20 -13.72 -4.59
C PHE A 121 3.30 -13.84 -5.63
N GLN A 122 3.40 -12.86 -6.51
CA GLN A 122 4.57 -12.63 -7.35
C GLN A 122 5.38 -11.53 -6.69
N PHE A 123 6.45 -11.92 -6.00
CA PHE A 123 7.37 -10.98 -5.38
C PHE A 123 8.16 -10.23 -6.46
N MET A 124 8.21 -8.90 -6.37
CA MET A 124 8.87 -8.04 -7.36
C MET A 124 10.18 -7.46 -6.82
N GLY A 125 10.28 -7.24 -5.51
CA GLY A 125 11.49 -6.71 -4.91
C GLY A 125 11.25 -6.05 -3.55
N LYS A 126 12.35 -5.59 -2.95
CA LYS A 126 12.37 -4.89 -1.65
C LYS A 126 13.10 -3.57 -1.77
N VAL A 127 12.61 -2.58 -1.04
CA VAL A 127 13.30 -1.30 -0.82
C VAL A 127 13.51 -1.13 0.68
N ILE A 128 14.76 -0.97 1.06
CA ILE A 128 15.18 -0.67 2.43
C ILE A 128 15.35 0.85 2.50
N TYR A 129 14.82 1.47 3.55
CA TYR A 129 14.98 2.92 3.72
C TYR A 129 16.45 3.27 3.98
N ASP A 130 17.03 4.08 3.10
CA ASP A 130 18.46 4.43 3.08
C ASP A 130 18.75 5.83 3.63
N HIS A 131 17.73 6.52 4.16
CA HIS A 131 17.80 7.90 4.68
C HIS A 131 18.23 8.97 3.64
N LYS A 132 18.15 8.67 2.34
CA LYS A 132 18.50 9.63 1.26
C LYS A 132 17.29 10.41 0.72
N GLY A 133 16.17 10.39 1.46
CA GLY A 133 14.96 11.15 1.16
C GLY A 133 14.15 10.66 -0.05
N LEU A 134 13.09 11.42 -0.37
CA LEU A 134 12.08 11.10 -1.38
C LEU A 134 12.66 10.65 -2.73
N ARG A 135 13.57 11.43 -3.34
CA ARG A 135 14.05 11.15 -4.69
C ARG A 135 14.80 9.82 -4.80
N SER A 136 15.65 9.49 -3.82
CA SER A 136 16.33 8.19 -3.78
C SER A 136 15.33 7.05 -3.66
N TRP A 137 14.35 7.23 -2.77
CA TRP A 137 13.33 6.21 -2.51
C TRP A 137 12.43 5.96 -3.72
N MET A 138 11.97 7.03 -4.40
CA MET A 138 11.13 6.93 -5.60
C MET A 138 11.86 6.22 -6.73
N ASN A 139 13.13 6.57 -6.98
CA ASN A 139 13.94 5.90 -8.00
C ASN A 139 14.11 4.39 -7.72
N GLN A 140 14.37 3.99 -6.48
CA GLN A 140 14.46 2.58 -6.11
C GLN A 140 13.13 1.85 -6.30
N SER A 141 12.02 2.51 -5.93
CA SER A 141 10.68 1.95 -6.07
C SER A 141 10.29 1.75 -7.53
N GLU A 142 10.55 2.74 -8.37
CA GLU A 142 10.35 2.64 -9.82
C GLU A 142 11.19 1.52 -10.44
N ASN A 143 12.46 1.39 -10.03
CA ASN A 143 13.31 0.32 -10.53
C ASN A 143 12.76 -1.07 -10.19
N VAL A 144 12.18 -1.23 -8.99
CA VAL A 144 11.54 -2.49 -8.58
C VAL A 144 10.23 -2.75 -9.37
N LEU A 145 9.43 -1.70 -9.60
CA LEU A 145 8.16 -1.85 -10.33
C LEU A 145 8.37 -2.14 -11.82
N ASN A 146 9.42 -1.58 -12.40
CA ASN A 146 9.73 -1.69 -13.84
C ASN A 146 10.66 -2.87 -14.17
N HIS A 147 11.22 -3.56 -13.18
CA HIS A 147 11.90 -4.84 -13.43
C HIS A 147 10.85 -5.91 -13.71
N GLU A 148 10.65 -6.21 -15.01
CA GLU A 148 10.13 -7.51 -15.39
C GLU A 148 11.22 -8.54 -15.03
N GLU A 149 10.88 -9.56 -14.22
CA GLU A 149 11.74 -10.73 -14.06
C GLU A 149 12.00 -11.30 -15.46
N ILE A 150 13.18 -11.03 -16.01
CA ILE A 150 13.77 -11.87 -17.04
C ILE A 150 14.04 -13.19 -16.32
N THR A 151 13.11 -14.11 -16.49
CA THR A 151 13.29 -15.51 -16.09
C THR A 151 14.19 -16.13 -17.16
N ASP A 152 15.47 -16.29 -16.83
CA ASP A 152 16.38 -17.20 -17.53
C ASP A 152 15.95 -18.67 -17.32
#